data_AF-A0A2V6HAT6-F1
#
_entry.id   AF-A0A2V6HAT6-F1
#
_cell.length_a   1.000
_cell.length_b   1.000
_cell.length_c   1.000
_cell.angle_alpha   90.00
_cell.angle_beta   90.00
_cell.angle_gamma   90.00
#
_symmetry.space_group_name_H-M   'P 1'
#
loop_
_entity.id
_entity.type
_entity.pdbx_description
1 polymer ?
#
loop_
_entity_poly.entity_id
_entity_poly.type
_entity_poly.pdbx_seq_one_letter_code
_entity_poly.pdbx_strand_id
1 'polypeptide(L)'
;MLRVFKPQSAMSMGAWILTAFGACVLPGLIALELHAHQIFPGAFEEFLPIAAGIFIFGSAIFGTLLATYTGVLIGATAIPAWFLHRMFLPIHFGTAGLGSAAALLELLGHRIAALNVIGVYAATVELGLLIWLSANKHGAADRAIHEHSSGWLIRIGEILNGPLALVLRFFGLVPLAAISFLIGALVSRFGWLAVGKVSGSDPESVFAAERVSAFDVDHAHG
;
A
#
# COMPACT_ATOMS: atom_id res chain seq x y z
N MET A 1 21.30 -9.95 7.67
CA MET A 1 20.08 -9.67 8.46
C MET A 1 19.16 -10.88 8.59
N LEU A 2 19.13 -11.83 7.63
CA LEU A 2 18.29 -13.04 7.68
C LEU A 2 18.81 -14.19 8.59
N ARG A 3 19.75 -13.94 9.51
CA ARG A 3 20.34 -14.99 10.37
C ARG A 3 19.49 -15.32 11.60
N VAL A 4 18.63 -14.40 12.04
CA VAL A 4 17.80 -14.56 13.25
C VAL A 4 16.39 -14.08 12.95
N PHE A 5 15.39 -14.93 13.19
CA PHE A 5 13.99 -14.54 13.10
C PHE A 5 13.60 -13.78 14.37
N LYS A 6 13.50 -12.45 14.28
CA LYS A 6 13.07 -11.60 15.39
C LYS A 6 11.65 -11.09 15.11
N PRO A 7 10.60 -11.76 15.60
CA PRO A 7 9.22 -11.35 15.33
C PRO A 7 8.90 -9.97 15.89
N GLN A 8 9.59 -9.54 16.95
CA GLN A 8 9.43 -8.22 17.56
C GLN A 8 10.13 -7.08 16.80
N SER A 9 11.01 -7.39 15.84
CA SER A 9 11.64 -6.37 15.01
C SER A 9 10.88 -6.26 13.70
N ALA A 10 10.12 -5.18 13.52
CA ALA A 10 9.41 -4.90 12.27
C ALA A 10 10.37 -5.09 11.08
N MET A 11 11.52 -4.40 11.08
CA MET A 11 12.52 -4.46 10.02
C MET A 11 13.00 -5.89 9.68
N SER A 12 13.13 -6.79 10.67
CA SER A 12 13.46 -8.19 10.42
C SER A 12 12.34 -8.90 9.65
N MET A 13 11.08 -8.66 10.02
CA MET A 13 9.92 -9.27 9.37
C MET A 13 9.80 -8.82 7.91
N GLY A 14 10.03 -7.53 7.64
CA GLY A 14 10.06 -7.00 6.28
C GLY A 14 11.08 -7.67 5.37
N ALA A 15 12.29 -7.93 5.89
CA ALA A 15 13.32 -8.63 5.13
C ALA A 15 12.90 -10.07 4.79
N TRP A 16 12.22 -10.77 5.71
CA TRP A 16 11.69 -12.12 5.46
C TRP A 16 10.56 -12.11 4.43
N ILE A 17 9.61 -11.18 4.53
CA ILE A 17 8.52 -11.01 3.56
C ILE A 17 9.08 -10.71 2.18
N LEU A 18 10.04 -9.78 2.07
CA LEU A 18 10.67 -9.42 0.79
C LEU A 18 11.44 -10.60 0.19
N THR A 19 12.15 -11.37 1.03
CA THR A 19 12.89 -12.56 0.57
C THR A 19 11.93 -13.63 0.08
N ALA A 20 10.85 -13.90 0.81
CA ALA A 20 9.82 -14.86 0.40
C ALA A 20 9.12 -14.42 -0.90
N PHE A 21 8.79 -13.13 -1.03
CA PHE A 21 8.27 -12.57 -2.26
C PHE A 21 9.21 -12.79 -3.45
N GLY A 22 10.50 -12.43 -3.30
CA GLY A 22 11.50 -12.63 -4.35
C GLY A 22 11.71 -14.11 -4.71
N ALA A 23 11.68 -14.99 -3.71
CA ALA A 23 11.77 -16.44 -3.89
C ALA A 23 10.55 -17.04 -4.61
N CYS A 24 9.41 -16.36 -4.61
CA CYS A 24 8.24 -16.77 -5.39
C CYS A 24 8.21 -16.12 -6.78
N VAL A 25 8.48 -14.81 -6.89
CA VAL A 25 8.38 -14.07 -8.16
C VAL A 25 9.38 -14.58 -9.20
N LEU A 26 10.65 -14.74 -8.83
CA LEU A 26 11.68 -15.10 -9.80
C LEU A 26 11.44 -16.49 -10.41
N PRO A 27 11.21 -17.57 -9.63
CA PRO A 27 10.93 -18.88 -10.20
C PRO A 27 9.60 -18.91 -10.96
N GLY A 28 8.58 -18.17 -10.51
CA GLY A 28 7.30 -18.07 -11.21
C GLY A 28 7.44 -17.44 -12.60
N LEU A 29 8.21 -16.35 -12.70
CA LEU A 29 8.51 -15.69 -13.97
C LEU A 29 9.34 -16.61 -14.90
N ILE A 30 10.38 -17.25 -14.37
CA ILE A 30 11.21 -18.18 -15.13
C ILE A 30 10.36 -19.35 -15.65
N ALA A 31 9.51 -19.94 -14.82
CA ALA A 31 8.63 -21.05 -15.23
C ALA A 31 7.64 -20.62 -16.32
N LEU A 32 7.09 -19.41 -16.24
CA LEU A 32 6.19 -18.86 -17.26
C LEU A 32 6.91 -18.64 -18.60
N GLU A 33 8.11 -18.06 -18.56
CA GLU A 33 8.92 -17.80 -19.75
C GLU A 33 9.36 -19.11 -20.42
N LEU A 34 9.82 -20.08 -19.63
CA LEU A 34 10.19 -21.41 -20.14
C LEU A 34 9.03 -22.13 -20.81
N HIS A 35 7.81 -21.99 -20.27
CA HIS A 35 6.60 -22.54 -20.86
C HIS A 35 6.23 -21.81 -22.16
N ALA A 36 6.31 -20.48 -22.18
CA ALA A 36 5.96 -19.66 -23.34
C ALA A 36 6.87 -19.92 -24.56
N HIS A 37 8.17 -20.16 -24.34
CA HIS A 37 9.13 -20.47 -25.42
C HIS A 37 9.18 -21.97 -25.79
N GLN A 38 8.34 -22.83 -25.19
CA GLN A 38 8.32 -24.28 -25.42
C GLN A 38 9.71 -24.93 -25.38
N ILE A 39 10.55 -24.51 -24.43
CA ILE A 39 11.96 -24.92 -24.39
C ILE A 39 12.13 -26.41 -24.02
N PHE A 40 11.17 -26.98 -23.29
CA PHE A 40 11.21 -28.36 -22.82
C PHE A 40 10.03 -29.18 -23.34
N PRO A 41 10.17 -29.97 -24.41
CA PRO A 41 9.12 -30.89 -24.84
C PRO A 41 8.99 -32.09 -23.88
N GLY A 42 7.75 -32.48 -23.54
CA GLY A 42 7.45 -33.71 -22.78
C GLY A 42 6.78 -33.48 -21.42
N ALA A 43 6.96 -34.40 -20.46
CA ALA A 43 6.29 -34.37 -19.14
C ALA A 43 6.56 -33.11 -18.29
N PHE A 44 7.63 -32.36 -18.61
CA PHE A 44 7.93 -31.09 -17.97
C PHE A 44 7.01 -29.95 -18.45
N GLU A 45 6.38 -30.03 -19.64
CA GLU A 45 5.42 -29.03 -20.12
C GLU A 45 4.16 -28.96 -19.25
N GLU A 46 3.73 -30.10 -18.70
CA GLU A 46 2.53 -30.18 -17.87
C GLU A 46 2.80 -29.75 -16.42
N PHE A 47 4.03 -29.92 -15.94
CA PHE A 47 4.44 -29.52 -14.59
C PHE A 47 4.75 -28.01 -14.48
N LEU A 48 5.34 -27.41 -15.52
CA LEU A 48 5.71 -25.98 -15.55
C LEU A 48 4.55 -25.02 -15.23
N PRO A 49 3.33 -25.15 -15.81
CA PRO A 49 2.22 -24.25 -15.51
C PRO A 49 1.70 -24.42 -14.08
N ILE A 50 1.73 -25.65 -13.52
CA ILE A 50 1.35 -25.90 -12.12
C ILE A 50 2.34 -25.23 -11.18
N ALA A 51 3.64 -25.43 -11.42
CA ALA A 51 4.70 -24.79 -10.64
C ALA A 51 4.62 -23.25 -10.74
N ALA A 52 4.46 -22.71 -11.95
CA ALA A 52 4.25 -21.28 -12.18
C ALA A 52 3.04 -20.77 -11.41
N GLY A 53 1.91 -21.47 -11.43
CA GLY A 53 0.71 -21.13 -10.67
C GLY A 53 0.94 -21.04 -9.17
N ILE A 54 1.64 -22.01 -8.58
CA ILE A 54 1.98 -22.02 -7.15
C ILE A 54 2.87 -20.83 -6.81
N PHE A 55 3.89 -20.56 -7.62
CA PHE A 55 4.80 -19.43 -7.41
C PHE A 55 4.11 -18.08 -7.59
N ILE A 56 3.25 -17.94 -8.60
CA ILE A 56 2.44 -16.74 -8.83
C ILE A 56 1.51 -16.52 -7.63
N PHE A 57 0.80 -17.54 -7.17
CA PHE A 57 -0.06 -17.45 -5.99
C PHE A 57 0.73 -17.06 -4.73
N GLY A 58 1.88 -17.68 -4.50
CA GLY A 58 2.78 -17.33 -3.40
C GLY A 58 3.24 -15.87 -3.48
N SER A 59 3.63 -15.41 -4.66
CA SER A 59 4.01 -14.02 -4.88
C SER A 59 2.86 -13.03 -4.67
N ALA A 60 1.62 -13.40 -4.99
CA ALA A 60 0.46 -12.56 -4.73
C ALA A 60 0.23 -12.37 -3.22
N ILE A 61 0.37 -13.44 -2.43
CA ILE A 61 0.26 -13.39 -0.96
C ILE A 61 1.37 -12.52 -0.38
N PHE A 62 2.64 -12.85 -0.66
CA PHE A 62 3.78 -12.11 -0.11
C PHE A 62 3.86 -10.68 -0.65
N GLY A 63 3.41 -10.43 -1.88
CA GLY A 63 3.31 -9.10 -2.47
C GLY A 63 2.27 -8.23 -1.76
N THR A 64 1.13 -8.82 -1.39
CA THR A 64 0.11 -8.14 -0.58
C THR A 64 0.65 -7.78 0.82
N LEU A 65 1.32 -8.73 1.47
CA LEU A 65 2.00 -8.48 2.74
C LEU A 65 3.04 -7.37 2.61
N LEU A 66 3.87 -7.41 1.56
CA LEU A 66 4.89 -6.41 1.30
C LEU A 66 4.30 -5.01 1.07
N ALA A 67 3.18 -4.92 0.33
CA ALA A 67 2.50 -3.66 0.04
C ALA A 67 1.92 -2.99 1.30
N THR A 68 1.31 -3.78 2.19
CA THR A 68 0.75 -3.28 3.46
C THR A 68 1.83 -2.99 4.52
N TYR A 69 2.93 -3.75 4.50
CA TYR A 69 3.98 -3.69 5.50
C TYR A 69 4.68 -2.33 5.60
N THR A 70 4.76 -1.57 4.49
CA THR A 70 5.24 -0.18 4.54
C THR A 70 4.38 0.70 5.44
N GLY A 71 3.05 0.57 5.36
CA GLY A 71 2.14 1.31 6.23
C GLY A 71 2.30 0.92 7.70
N VAL A 72 2.51 -0.37 7.98
CA VAL A 72 2.77 -0.88 9.34
C VAL A 72 4.08 -0.31 9.90
N LEU A 73 5.16 -0.29 9.11
CA LEU A 73 6.44 0.28 9.53
C LEU A 73 6.31 1.75 9.92
N ILE A 74 5.60 2.53 9.10
CA ILE A 74 5.37 3.96 9.34
C ILE A 74 4.50 4.16 10.59
N GLY A 75 3.42 3.39 10.74
CA GLY A 75 2.53 3.46 11.89
C GLY A 75 3.14 2.98 13.23
N ALA A 76 4.17 2.14 13.19
CA ALA A 76 4.88 1.65 14.37
C ALA A 76 5.98 2.61 14.88
N THR A 77 6.09 3.81 14.32
CA THR A 77 7.05 4.83 14.78
C THR A 77 6.46 5.69 15.89
N ALA A 78 7.33 6.41 16.60
CA ALA A 78 6.94 7.39 17.62
C ALA A 78 6.41 8.72 17.02
N ILE A 79 6.22 8.81 15.70
CA ILE A 79 5.74 10.05 15.05
C ILE A 79 4.22 10.14 15.25
N PRO A 80 3.71 11.20 15.92
CA PRO A 80 2.31 11.25 16.35
C PRO A 80 1.31 11.08 15.21
N ALA A 81 1.50 11.80 14.10
CA ALA A 81 0.63 11.69 12.94
C ALA A 81 0.56 10.27 12.35
N TRP A 82 1.62 9.49 12.42
CA TRP A 82 1.62 8.13 11.88
C TRP A 82 1.07 7.13 12.87
N PHE A 83 1.42 7.27 14.14
CA PHE A 83 0.94 6.41 15.22
C PHE A 83 -0.58 6.49 15.39
N LEU A 84 -1.14 7.69 15.34
CA LEU A 84 -2.59 7.90 15.46
C LEU A 84 -3.36 7.33 14.27
N HIS A 85 -2.71 7.22 13.11
CA HIS A 85 -3.28 6.65 11.89
C HIS A 85 -2.73 5.24 11.57
N ARG A 86 -2.19 4.53 12.57
CA ARG A 86 -1.58 3.20 12.41
C ARG A 86 -2.50 2.13 11.83
N MET A 87 -3.82 2.28 11.98
CA MET A 87 -4.82 1.37 11.39
C MET A 87 -5.15 1.72 9.94
N PHE A 88 -5.02 2.98 9.56
CA PHE A 88 -5.34 3.51 8.23
C PHE A 88 -4.19 3.29 7.24
N LEU A 89 -2.96 3.56 7.69
CA LEU A 89 -1.76 3.51 6.86
C LEU A 89 -1.54 2.16 6.13
N PRO A 90 -1.68 0.98 6.78
CA PRO A 90 -1.49 -0.30 6.09
C PRO A 90 -2.49 -0.52 4.97
N ILE A 91 -3.74 -0.10 5.16
CA ILE A 91 -4.81 -0.24 4.17
C ILE A 91 -4.48 0.67 2.97
N HIS A 92 -4.20 1.95 3.22
CA HIS A 92 -3.84 2.92 2.18
C HIS A 92 -2.62 2.49 1.35
N PHE A 93 -1.52 2.07 1.99
CA PHE A 93 -0.32 1.62 1.27
C PHE A 93 -0.58 0.33 0.48
N GLY A 94 -1.39 -0.58 1.02
CA GLY A 94 -1.81 -1.80 0.33
C GLY A 94 -2.64 -1.51 -0.93
N THR A 95 -3.66 -0.66 -0.81
CA THR A 95 -4.59 -0.31 -1.91
C THR A 95 -3.90 0.55 -2.96
N ALA A 96 -3.10 1.53 -2.55
CA ALA A 96 -2.28 2.31 -3.46
C ALA A 96 -1.25 1.44 -4.19
N GLY A 97 -0.66 0.44 -3.52
CA GLY A 97 0.23 -0.54 -4.14
C GLY A 97 -0.48 -1.39 -5.20
N LEU A 98 -1.62 -1.98 -4.83
CA LEU A 98 -2.45 -2.80 -5.73
C LEU A 98 -2.92 -2.01 -6.97
N GLY A 99 -3.46 -0.82 -6.76
CA GLY A 99 -3.93 0.03 -7.86
C GLY A 99 -2.79 0.57 -8.73
N SER A 100 -1.60 0.83 -8.16
CA SER A 100 -0.42 1.24 -8.95
C SER A 100 0.06 0.11 -9.85
N ALA A 101 0.07 -1.13 -9.35
CA ALA A 101 0.41 -2.30 -10.16
C ALA A 101 -0.59 -2.46 -11.31
N ALA A 102 -1.89 -2.33 -11.03
CA ALA A 102 -2.92 -2.41 -12.06
C ALA A 102 -2.78 -1.29 -13.12
N ALA A 103 -2.59 -0.05 -12.67
CA ALA A 103 -2.40 1.12 -13.53
C ALA A 103 -1.16 0.98 -14.44
N LEU A 104 -0.04 0.47 -13.92
CA LEU A 104 1.16 0.20 -14.73
C LEU A 104 0.90 -0.83 -15.82
N LEU A 105 0.23 -1.94 -15.48
CA LEU A 105 -0.11 -2.97 -16.46
C LEU A 105 -1.07 -2.45 -17.54
N GLU A 106 -2.05 -1.63 -17.17
CA GLU A 106 -2.96 -0.96 -18.12
C GLU A 106 -2.21 -0.02 -19.07
N LEU A 107 -1.20 0.71 -18.58
CA LEU A 107 -0.36 1.59 -19.39
C LEU A 107 0.59 0.83 -20.31
N LEU A 108 1.07 -0.34 -19.89
CA LEU A 108 1.84 -1.27 -20.73
C LEU A 108 1.00 -1.93 -21.83
N GLY A 109 -0.31 -1.65 -21.89
CA GLY A 109 -1.20 -2.14 -22.94
C GLY A 109 -2.07 -3.34 -22.53
N HIS A 110 -1.93 -3.84 -21.30
CA HIS A 110 -2.77 -4.93 -20.79
C HIS A 110 -4.12 -4.37 -20.34
N ARG A 111 -5.06 -4.21 -21.27
CA ARG A 111 -6.39 -3.63 -21.00
C ARG A 111 -7.45 -4.71 -20.83
N ILE A 112 -7.27 -5.56 -19.82
CA ILE A 112 -8.22 -6.62 -19.49
C ILE A 112 -9.24 -6.15 -18.44
N ALA A 113 -10.45 -6.71 -18.49
CA ALA A 113 -11.53 -6.35 -17.55
C ALA A 113 -11.11 -6.53 -16.08
N ALA A 114 -10.31 -7.55 -15.77
CA ALA A 114 -9.83 -7.81 -14.41
C ALA A 114 -8.98 -6.66 -13.85
N LEU A 115 -8.08 -6.07 -14.65
CA LEU A 115 -7.28 -4.92 -14.23
C LEU A 115 -8.15 -3.69 -13.99
N ASN A 116 -9.17 -3.50 -14.83
CA ASN A 116 -10.11 -2.41 -14.63
C ASN A 116 -10.89 -2.57 -13.32
N VAL A 117 -11.35 -3.79 -13.01
CA VAL A 117 -12.03 -4.09 -11.72
C VAL A 117 -11.11 -3.83 -10.54
N ILE A 118 -9.85 -4.26 -10.60
CA ILE A 118 -8.87 -3.99 -9.53
C ILE A 118 -8.64 -2.48 -9.38
N GLY A 119 -8.52 -1.75 -10.48
CA GLY A 119 -8.32 -0.31 -10.44
C GLY A 119 -9.54 0.46 -9.92
N VAL A 120 -10.76 0.03 -10.27
CA VAL A 120 -12.01 0.57 -9.68
C VAL A 120 -12.07 0.25 -8.19
N TYR A 121 -11.76 -0.98 -7.78
CA TYR A 121 -11.73 -1.39 -6.38
C TYR A 121 -10.73 -0.54 -5.59
N ALA A 122 -9.49 -0.43 -6.06
CA ALA A 122 -8.46 0.38 -5.41
C ALA A 122 -8.92 1.84 -5.26
N ALA A 123 -9.39 2.47 -6.34
CA ALA A 123 -9.87 3.85 -6.29
C ALA A 123 -11.10 4.05 -5.39
N THR A 124 -11.97 3.04 -5.28
CA THR A 124 -13.13 3.06 -4.36
C THR A 124 -12.69 2.98 -2.91
N VAL A 125 -11.73 2.11 -2.58
CA VAL A 125 -11.19 2.02 -1.22
C VAL A 125 -10.46 3.31 -0.84
N GLU A 126 -9.66 3.87 -1.74
CA GLU A 126 -8.98 5.17 -1.54
C GLU A 126 -9.98 6.32 -1.32
N LEU A 127 -11.10 6.32 -2.05
CA LEU A 127 -12.18 7.27 -1.82
C LEU A 127 -12.85 7.07 -0.46
N GLY A 128 -13.10 5.83 -0.06
CA GLY A 128 -13.65 5.51 1.27
C GLY A 128 -12.72 5.94 2.40
N LEU A 129 -11.42 5.73 2.22
CA LEU A 129 -10.37 6.18 3.12
C LEU A 129 -10.34 7.71 3.26
N LEU A 130 -10.40 8.45 2.13
CA LEU A 130 -10.51 9.91 2.12
C LEU A 130 -11.76 10.40 2.86
N ILE A 131 -12.91 9.77 2.64
CA ILE A 131 -14.17 10.11 3.33
C ILE A 131 -14.04 9.84 4.83
N TRP A 132 -13.48 8.69 5.21
CA TRP A 132 -13.28 8.33 6.61
C TRP A 132 -12.35 9.33 7.31
N LEU A 133 -11.23 9.68 6.68
CA LEU A 133 -10.31 10.72 7.18
C LEU A 133 -11.02 12.07 7.32
N SER A 134 -11.89 12.41 6.36
CA SER A 134 -12.68 13.65 6.38
C SER A 134 -13.81 13.65 7.41
N ALA A 135 -14.35 12.48 7.78
CA ALA A 135 -15.46 12.32 8.72
C ALA A 135 -14.98 12.18 10.18
N ASN A 136 -13.82 11.55 10.40
CA ASN A 136 -13.25 11.32 11.74
C ASN A 136 -12.47 12.53 12.29
N LYS A 137 -13.10 13.72 12.24
CA LYS A 137 -12.57 15.01 12.70
C LYS A 137 -12.57 15.20 14.23
N HIS A 138 -12.37 14.14 15.00
CA HIS A 138 -12.43 14.22 16.47
C HIS A 138 -11.03 14.20 17.09
N GLY A 139 -10.49 15.39 17.37
CA GLY A 139 -9.47 15.58 18.41
C GLY A 139 -8.18 16.28 17.97
N ALA A 140 -7.47 16.83 18.95
CA ALA A 140 -6.30 17.72 18.86
C ALA A 140 -5.11 17.23 17.99
N ALA A 141 -5.15 16.01 17.47
CA ALA A 141 -4.23 15.48 16.48
C ALA A 141 -4.45 16.02 15.06
N ASP A 142 -5.65 16.50 14.75
CA ASP A 142 -6.05 16.96 13.42
C ASP A 142 -5.47 18.35 13.07
N ARG A 143 -4.95 19.11 14.05
CA ARG A 143 -4.25 20.39 13.80
C ARG A 143 -2.98 20.21 12.98
N ALA A 144 -2.20 19.16 13.19
CA ALA A 144 -0.99 18.93 12.41
C ALA A 144 -1.28 18.60 10.92
N ILE A 145 -2.46 18.05 10.63
CA ILE A 145 -2.92 17.78 9.25
C ILE A 145 -3.58 19.03 8.64
N HIS A 146 -4.23 19.87 9.44
CA HIS A 146 -5.01 21.02 8.95
C HIS A 146 -4.27 22.37 8.95
N GLU A 147 -3.26 22.57 9.78
CA GLU A 147 -2.69 23.90 10.04
C GLU A 147 -1.50 24.26 9.13
N HIS A 148 -0.99 23.30 8.33
CA HIS A 148 0.14 23.54 7.43
C HIS A 148 -0.04 22.96 6.02
N SER A 149 0.68 23.55 5.07
CA SER A 149 0.75 23.26 3.62
C SER A 149 0.82 21.75 3.26
N SER A 150 1.26 20.90 4.18
CA SER A 150 1.31 19.43 4.05
C SER A 150 -0.07 18.76 3.92
N GLY A 151 -1.13 19.31 4.52
CA GLY A 151 -2.49 18.78 4.38
C GLY A 151 -3.05 18.86 2.96
N TRP A 152 -2.60 19.86 2.20
CA TRP A 152 -2.98 20.04 0.79
C TRP A 152 -2.38 18.95 -0.11
N LEU A 153 -1.16 18.50 0.17
CA LEU A 153 -0.52 17.41 -0.57
C LEU A 153 -1.28 16.09 -0.39
N ILE A 154 -1.71 15.77 0.84
CA ILE A 154 -2.52 14.58 1.10
C ILE A 154 -3.87 14.68 0.38
N ARG A 155 -4.58 15.81 0.50
CA ARG A 155 -5.86 16.00 -0.19
C ARG A 155 -5.74 15.91 -1.71
N ILE A 156 -4.73 16.55 -2.32
CA ILE A 156 -4.50 16.44 -3.77
C ILE A 156 -4.23 14.99 -4.17
N GLY A 157 -3.35 14.30 -3.43
CA GLY A 157 -3.01 12.90 -3.69
C GLY A 157 -4.23 11.98 -3.60
N GLU A 158 -5.03 12.10 -2.54
CA GLU A 158 -6.22 11.29 -2.32
C GLU A 158 -7.33 11.57 -3.34
N ILE A 159 -7.51 12.84 -3.75
CA ILE A 159 -8.46 13.21 -4.82
C ILE A 159 -8.04 12.58 -6.16
N LEU A 160 -6.75 12.65 -6.49
CA LEU A 160 -6.21 12.06 -7.73
C LEU A 160 -6.31 10.52 -7.74
N ASN A 161 -6.10 9.89 -6.59
CA ASN A 161 -6.07 8.43 -6.45
C ASN A 161 -7.46 7.80 -6.38
N GLY A 162 -8.43 8.48 -5.75
CA GLY A 162 -9.80 7.97 -5.57
C GLY A 162 -10.79 8.54 -6.60
N PRO A 163 -11.43 9.69 -6.32
CA PRO A 163 -12.54 10.20 -7.11
C PRO A 163 -12.16 10.54 -8.56
N LEU A 164 -11.00 11.17 -8.79
CA LEU A 164 -10.62 11.56 -10.14
C LEU A 164 -10.29 10.33 -11.00
N ALA A 165 -9.57 9.35 -10.45
CA ALA A 165 -9.32 8.07 -11.12
C ALA A 165 -10.63 7.31 -11.41
N LEU A 166 -11.60 7.29 -10.48
CA LEU A 166 -12.91 6.67 -10.68
C LEU A 166 -13.71 7.33 -11.81
N VAL A 167 -13.77 8.66 -11.81
CA VAL A 167 -14.48 9.42 -12.85
C VAL A 167 -13.85 9.17 -14.22
N LEU A 168 -12.52 9.20 -14.32
CA LEU A 168 -11.82 8.90 -15.57
C LEU A 168 -12.07 7.47 -16.05
N ARG A 169 -12.14 6.48 -15.13
CA ARG A 169 -12.51 5.10 -15.47
C ARG A 169 -13.95 5.01 -15.96
N PHE A 170 -14.89 5.74 -15.34
CA PHE A 170 -16.29 5.76 -15.74
C PHE A 170 -16.49 6.31 -17.16
N PHE A 171 -15.70 7.31 -17.56
CA PHE A 171 -15.69 7.83 -18.93
C PHE A 171 -14.91 6.94 -19.93
N GLY A 172 -14.40 5.78 -19.51
CA GLY A 172 -13.65 4.87 -20.37
C GLY A 172 -12.22 5.32 -20.68
N LEU A 173 -11.72 6.36 -20.01
CA LEU A 173 -10.39 6.92 -20.20
C LEU A 173 -9.35 6.19 -19.34
N VAL A 174 -9.24 4.87 -19.53
CA VAL A 174 -8.41 3.97 -18.71
C VAL A 174 -6.94 4.44 -18.60
N PRO A 175 -6.24 4.86 -19.67
CA PRO A 175 -4.85 5.32 -19.55
C PRO A 175 -4.71 6.60 -18.73
N LEU A 176 -5.65 7.54 -18.85
CA LEU A 176 -5.64 8.77 -18.07
C LEU A 176 -5.94 8.48 -16.60
N ALA A 177 -6.88 7.55 -16.33
CA ALA A 177 -7.16 7.09 -14.98
C ALA A 177 -5.94 6.42 -14.34
N ALA A 178 -5.21 5.59 -15.10
CA ALA A 178 -3.99 4.94 -14.64
C ALA A 178 -2.89 5.97 -14.31
N ILE A 179 -2.68 6.97 -15.18
CA ILE A 179 -1.72 8.06 -14.92
C ILE A 179 -2.13 8.86 -13.67
N SER A 180 -3.41 9.24 -13.57
CA SER A 180 -3.92 9.96 -12.41
C SER A 180 -3.72 9.17 -11.12
N PHE A 181 -4.02 7.87 -11.13
CA PHE A 181 -3.86 7.00 -9.97
C PHE A 181 -2.38 6.92 -9.57
N LEU A 182 -1.45 6.73 -10.51
CA LEU A 182 -0.01 6.68 -10.21
C LEU A 182 0.51 8.00 -9.63
N ILE A 183 0.09 9.14 -10.20
CA ILE A 183 0.47 10.46 -9.67
C ILE A 183 -0.13 10.65 -8.28
N GLY A 184 -1.41 10.32 -8.09
CA GLY A 184 -2.10 10.42 -6.80
C GLY A 184 -1.44 9.56 -5.72
N ALA A 185 -1.14 8.30 -6.02
CA ALA A 185 -0.43 7.39 -5.13
C ALA A 185 0.97 7.91 -4.76
N LEU A 186 1.70 8.49 -5.72
CA LEU A 186 3.02 9.08 -5.46
C LEU A 186 2.91 10.31 -4.55
N VAL A 187 2.02 11.24 -4.88
CA VAL A 187 1.80 12.47 -4.12
C VAL A 187 1.32 12.16 -2.71
N SER A 188 0.40 11.20 -2.54
CA SER A 188 -0.09 10.77 -1.21
C SER A 188 1.05 10.26 -0.32
N ARG A 189 1.95 9.43 -0.85
CA ARG A 189 3.11 8.92 -0.11
C ARG A 189 4.02 10.05 0.37
N PHE A 190 4.31 11.03 -0.49
CA PHE A 190 5.08 12.21 -0.09
C PHE A 190 4.33 13.11 0.90
N GLY A 191 3.00 13.21 0.77
CA GLY A 191 2.14 13.91 1.74
C GLY A 191 2.25 13.31 3.13
N TRP A 192 2.10 11.99 3.27
CA TRP A 192 2.28 11.29 4.55
C TRP A 192 3.68 11.47 5.14
N LEU A 193 4.73 11.43 4.31
CA LEU A 193 6.10 11.69 4.76
C LEU A 193 6.31 13.12 5.25
N ALA A 194 5.73 14.10 4.56
CA ALA A 194 5.81 15.52 4.94
C ALA A 194 5.06 15.79 6.24
N VAL A 195 3.85 15.25 6.39
CA VAL A 195 3.05 15.38 7.61
C VAL A 195 3.77 14.80 8.83
N GLY A 196 4.47 13.67 8.68
CA GLY A 196 5.26 13.10 9.78
C GLY A 196 6.39 14.00 10.25
N LYS A 197 7.08 14.70 9.34
CA LYS A 197 8.14 15.66 9.70
C LYS A 197 7.59 16.86 10.48
N VAL A 198 6.44 17.39 10.04
CA VAL A 198 5.79 18.54 10.69
C VAL A 198 5.29 18.14 12.08
N SER A 199 4.57 17.03 12.19
CA SER A 199 4.05 16.53 13.47
C SER A 199 5.17 16.16 14.45
N GLY A 200 6.27 15.56 13.99
CA GLY A 200 7.39 15.24 14.87
C GLY A 200 8.08 16.46 15.51
N SER A 201 7.84 17.67 14.98
CA SER A 201 8.42 18.92 15.48
C SER A 201 7.46 19.70 16.41
N ASP A 202 6.20 19.28 16.52
CA ASP A 202 5.16 19.96 17.30
C ASP A 202 4.97 19.30 18.68
N PRO A 203 5.31 20.00 19.80
CA PRO A 203 5.23 19.45 21.16
C PRO A 203 3.82 19.00 21.56
N GLU A 204 2.78 19.72 21.14
CA GLU A 204 1.39 19.37 21.54
C GLU A 204 0.95 18.04 20.93
N SER A 205 1.36 17.77 19.69
CA SER A 205 1.05 16.52 18.99
C SER A 205 1.74 15.31 19.63
N VAL A 206 2.95 15.49 20.18
CA VAL A 206 3.70 14.43 20.90
C VAL A 206 2.97 14.04 22.19
N PHE A 207 2.56 15.02 22.99
CA PHE A 207 1.81 14.76 24.23
C PHE A 207 0.43 14.13 23.98
N ALA A 208 -0.19 14.40 22.82
CA ALA A 208 -1.44 13.74 22.44
C ALA A 208 -1.23 12.25 22.13
N ALA A 209 -0.18 11.90 21.39
CA ALA A 209 0.15 10.50 21.09
C ALA A 209 0.51 9.70 22.35
N GLU A 210 1.25 10.31 23.28
CA GLU A 210 1.64 9.66 24.53
C GLU A 210 0.42 9.35 25.43
N ARG A 211 -0.57 10.26 25.49
CA ARG A 211 -1.83 10.01 26.22
C ARG A 211 -2.63 8.83 25.66
N VAL A 212 -2.66 8.66 24.34
CA VAL A 212 -3.30 7.49 23.70
C VAL A 212 -2.53 6.21 24.01
N SER A 213 -1.19 6.28 24.00
CA SER A 213 -0.36 5.12 24.34
C SER A 213 -0.56 4.63 25.78
N ALA A 214 -0.72 5.55 26.74
CA ALA A 214 -0.99 5.20 28.14
C ALA A 214 -2.35 4.51 28.30
N PHE A 215 -3.38 4.96 27.56
CA PHE A 215 -4.71 4.37 27.59
C PHE A 215 -4.77 2.95 26.99
N ASP A 216 -4.02 2.69 25.91
CA ASP A 216 -3.90 1.34 25.33
C ASP A 216 -3.22 0.34 26.29
N VAL A 217 -2.24 0.79 27.07
CA VAL A 217 -1.52 -0.05 28.04
C VAL A 217 -2.43 -0.45 29.19
N ASP A 218 -3.23 0.48 29.72
CA ASP A 218 -4.19 0.17 30.79
C ASP A 218 -5.27 -0.82 30.33
N HIS A 219 -5.69 -0.77 29.06
CA HIS A 219 -6.66 -1.71 28.51
C HIS A 219 -6.09 -3.10 28.16
N ALA A 220 -4.77 -3.21 27.92
CA ALA A 220 -4.12 -4.49 27.64
C ALA A 220 -3.81 -5.31 28.92
N HIS A 221 -3.92 -4.69 30.10
CA HIS A 221 -3.59 -5.29 31.40
C HIS A 221 -4.80 -5.49 32.34
N GLY A 222 -6.03 -5.21 31.89
CA GLY A 222 -7.28 -5.48 32.61
C GLY A 222 -8.08 -6.62 31.99
#